data_AF-A0A841QDJ7-F1
#
_entry.id   AF-A0A841QDJ7-F1
#
_cell.length_a   1.000
_cell.length_b   1.000
_cell.length_c   1.000
_cell.angle_alpha   90.00
_cell.angle_beta   90.00
_cell.angle_gamma   90.00
#
_symmetry.space_group_name_H-M   'P 1'
#
loop_
_entity.id
_entity.type
_entity.pdbx_description
1 polymer ?
#
loop_
_entity_poly.entity_id
_entity_poly.type
_entity_poly.pdbx_seq_one_letter_code
_entity_poly.pdbx_strand_id
1 'polypeptide(L)'
;MTNPTNWPNPERPGVPLFPERDGWHWLSNRPDDTPFPAEWSHEEYSDGHTEWFWDMGEEQEDAHEMRTLYYHGPCPFPSAANETGCVALDNITTLTEQARKNIAAASGARKMAKAVFPFLAEIDRQVIAARNSIPVLTPAQIAEMLAGERGRCAKAIEFFEENYFGASDGSNALQDAIGIIRSLGAAP
;
A
#
# COMPACT_ATOMS: atom_id res chain seq x y z
N MET A 1 7.14 30.42 4.82
CA MET A 1 6.07 29.47 5.16
C MET A 1 6.48 28.14 4.56
N THR A 2 6.83 27.15 5.38
CA THR A 2 7.10 25.80 4.89
C THR A 2 5.77 25.19 4.46
N ASN A 3 5.69 24.65 3.24
CA ASN A 3 4.50 23.90 2.83
C ASN A 3 4.30 22.74 3.82
N PRO A 4 3.07 22.54 4.35
CA PRO A 4 2.79 21.41 5.20
C PRO A 4 3.05 20.14 4.41
N THR A 5 3.95 19.30 4.95
CA THR A 5 4.20 17.98 4.39
C THR A 5 3.08 17.02 4.79
N ASN A 6 2.75 16.07 3.92
CA ASN A 6 1.80 14.99 4.20
C ASN A 6 2.49 13.71 4.70
N TRP A 7 3.79 13.76 4.98
CA TRP A 7 4.49 12.66 5.63
C TRP A 7 3.89 12.39 7.03
N PRO A 8 3.82 11.12 7.48
CA PRO A 8 3.18 10.77 8.75
C PRO A 8 3.76 11.52 9.96
N ASN A 9 5.06 11.80 9.93
CA ASN A 9 5.72 12.66 10.88
C ASN A 9 6.21 13.95 10.17
N PRO A 10 5.57 15.11 10.41
CA PRO A 10 5.98 16.37 9.80
C PRO A 10 7.39 16.83 10.15
N GLU A 11 7.95 16.38 11.28
CA GLU A 11 9.32 16.69 11.71
C GLU A 11 10.36 15.80 11.01
N ARG A 12 9.92 14.72 10.35
CA ARG A 12 10.77 13.74 9.65
C ARG A 12 10.20 13.42 8.26
N PRO A 13 10.11 14.40 7.35
CA PRO A 13 9.62 14.15 6.00
C PRO A 13 10.56 13.19 5.27
N GLY A 14 9.98 12.32 4.43
CA GLY A 14 10.70 11.24 3.75
C GLY A 14 10.75 9.92 4.51
N VAL A 15 10.17 9.86 5.72
CA VAL A 15 10.16 8.66 6.57
C VAL A 15 8.73 8.09 6.63
N PRO A 16 8.52 6.79 6.38
CA PRO A 16 7.18 6.20 6.41
C PRO A 16 6.63 6.07 7.83
N LEU A 17 5.38 5.59 7.96
CA LEU A 17 4.70 5.46 9.25
C LEU A 17 5.37 4.44 10.19
N PHE A 18 6.06 3.43 9.64
CA PHE A 18 6.74 2.35 10.38
C PHE A 18 8.17 2.18 9.85
N PRO A 19 9.08 3.13 10.13
CA PRO A 19 10.40 3.17 9.52
C PRO A 19 11.35 2.04 9.95
N GLU A 20 10.99 1.29 10.98
CA GLU A 20 11.72 0.12 11.48
C GLU A 20 11.36 -1.19 10.77
N ARG A 21 10.50 -1.15 9.74
CA ARG A 21 10.02 -2.33 9.04
C ARG A 21 10.10 -2.11 7.53
N ASP A 22 10.57 -3.13 6.82
CA ASP A 22 10.53 -3.11 5.36
C ASP A 22 9.08 -3.09 4.85
N GLY A 23 8.86 -2.44 3.71
CA GLY A 23 7.55 -2.46 3.08
C GLY A 23 7.40 -1.53 1.91
N TRP A 24 6.43 -1.85 1.06
CA TRP A 24 6.06 -1.04 -0.08
C TRP A 24 5.13 0.10 0.34
N HIS A 25 5.29 1.25 -0.29
CA HIS A 25 4.51 2.46 -0.07
C HIS A 25 4.15 3.14 -1.40
N TRP A 26 3.08 3.91 -1.38
CA TRP A 26 2.65 4.74 -2.49
C TRP A 26 3.18 6.16 -2.34
N LEU A 27 3.98 6.62 -3.30
CA LEU A 27 4.54 7.97 -3.35
C LEU A 27 4.13 8.67 -4.65
N SER A 28 4.23 9.99 -4.70
CA SER A 28 4.02 10.77 -5.93
C SER A 28 4.81 12.07 -5.89
N ASN A 29 5.08 12.66 -7.06
CA ASN A 29 5.78 13.95 -7.14
C ASN A 29 4.89 15.13 -6.70
N ARG A 30 3.57 14.99 -6.85
CA ARG A 30 2.56 16.00 -6.47
C ARG A 30 1.29 15.32 -5.97
N PRO A 31 0.44 16.01 -5.19
CA PRO A 31 -0.79 15.44 -4.63
C PRO A 31 -1.74 14.84 -5.67
N ASP A 32 -1.79 15.42 -6.87
CA ASP A 32 -2.70 15.04 -7.96
C ASP A 32 -2.03 14.12 -9.01
N ASP A 33 -0.75 13.80 -8.84
CA ASP A 33 -0.04 12.90 -9.76
C ASP A 33 -0.39 11.44 -9.47
N THR A 34 -0.30 10.58 -10.49
CA THR A 34 -0.47 9.13 -10.33
C THR A 34 0.60 8.59 -9.36
N PRO A 35 0.22 7.91 -8.26
CA PRO A 35 1.18 7.33 -7.34
C PRO A 35 1.99 6.21 -7.98
N PHE A 36 3.23 6.05 -7.53
CA PHE A 36 4.13 4.96 -7.88
C PHE A 36 4.56 4.19 -6.63
N PRO A 37 4.85 2.89 -6.76
CA PRO A 37 5.30 2.09 -5.64
C PRO A 37 6.78 2.39 -5.35
N ALA A 38 7.13 2.48 -4.07
CA ALA A 38 8.48 2.64 -3.56
C ALA A 38 8.66 1.68 -2.39
N GLU A 39 9.76 0.93 -2.35
CA GLU A 39 10.03 0.04 -1.22
C GLU A 39 10.90 0.77 -0.19
N TRP A 40 10.46 0.79 1.06
CA TRP A 40 11.32 1.17 2.17
C TRP A 40 12.01 -0.10 2.64
N SER A 41 13.34 -0.12 2.60
CA SER A 41 14.12 -1.32 2.90
C SER A 41 15.37 -1.00 3.72
N HIS A 42 15.81 -2.00 4.48
CA HIS A 42 17.03 -1.97 5.27
C HIS A 42 18.15 -2.72 4.55
N GLU A 43 19.35 -2.11 4.42
CA GLU A 43 20.49 -2.82 3.84
C GLU A 43 21.03 -3.87 4.80
N GLU A 44 21.00 -5.15 4.41
CA GLU A 44 21.56 -6.23 5.23
C GLU A 44 23.10 -6.33 5.15
N TYR A 45 23.73 -5.71 4.13
CA TYR A 45 25.15 -5.91 3.80
C TYR A 45 26.06 -4.71 4.11
N SER A 46 25.51 -3.58 4.56
CA SER A 46 26.32 -2.44 5.00
C SER A 46 26.85 -2.69 6.42
N ASP A 47 28.14 -2.45 6.63
CA ASP A 47 28.74 -2.40 7.96
C ASP A 47 28.28 -1.17 8.77
N GLY A 48 27.51 -0.27 8.13
CA GLY A 48 26.70 0.76 8.75
C GLY A 48 25.38 0.21 9.29
N HIS A 49 25.29 0.02 10.60
CA HIS A 49 24.12 -0.51 11.33
C HIS A 49 22.79 0.27 11.22
N THR A 50 22.59 1.17 10.25
CA THR A 50 21.47 2.14 10.29
C THR A 50 20.91 2.63 8.95
N GLU A 51 21.33 2.11 7.80
CA GLU A 51 20.93 2.71 6.52
C GLU A 51 19.64 2.08 6.00
N TRP A 52 18.54 2.77 6.32
CA TRP A 52 17.25 2.58 5.70
C TRP A 52 17.11 3.55 4.53
N PHE A 53 16.63 3.05 3.40
CA PHE A 53 16.51 3.82 2.17
C PHE A 53 15.23 3.46 1.42
N TRP A 54 14.92 4.29 0.44
CA TRP A 54 13.88 4.01 -0.54
C TRP A 54 14.48 3.32 -1.75
N ASP A 55 14.10 2.08 -2.01
CA ASP A 55 14.37 1.37 -3.25
C ASP A 55 13.28 1.70 -4.28
N MET A 56 13.73 2.36 -5.35
CA MET A 56 12.90 2.80 -6.48
C MET A 56 13.20 2.00 -7.76
N GLY A 57 13.94 0.89 -7.65
CA GLY A 57 14.25 -0.05 -8.72
C GLY A 57 15.72 -0.03 -9.14
N GLU A 58 16.20 1.09 -9.69
CA GLU A 58 17.59 1.19 -10.19
C GLU A 58 18.51 1.95 -9.23
N GLU A 59 17.96 2.86 -8.42
CA GLU A 59 18.70 3.72 -7.50
C GLU A 59 18.06 3.67 -6.11
N GLN A 60 18.92 3.65 -5.09
CA GLN A 60 18.54 3.80 -3.69
C GLN A 60 18.57 5.28 -3.33
N GLU A 61 17.51 5.77 -2.70
CA GLU A 61 17.34 7.18 -2.34
C GLU A 61 17.24 7.31 -0.82
N ASP A 62 17.97 8.28 -0.26
CA ASP A 62 17.91 8.53 1.17
C ASP A 62 16.57 9.17 1.55
N ALA A 63 16.10 8.93 2.78
CA ALA A 63 14.88 9.56 3.29
C ALA A 63 14.89 11.10 3.13
N HIS A 64 16.04 11.74 3.28
CA HIS A 64 16.14 13.20 3.19
C HIS A 64 15.92 13.74 1.76
N GLU A 65 16.16 12.93 0.74
CA GLU A 65 15.95 13.24 -0.68
C GLU A 65 14.45 13.14 -1.02
N MET A 66 13.76 12.18 -0.40
CA MET A 66 12.33 11.91 -0.59
C MET A 66 11.39 12.91 0.09
N ARG A 67 11.90 13.83 0.90
CA ARG A 67 11.10 14.81 1.67
C ARG A 67 10.18 15.70 0.82
N THR A 68 10.48 15.84 -0.47
CA THR A 68 9.71 16.67 -1.42
C THR A 68 8.54 15.90 -2.06
N LEU A 69 8.54 14.57 -1.95
CA LEU A 69 7.48 13.72 -2.45
C LEU A 69 6.26 13.72 -1.52
N TYR A 70 5.14 13.25 -2.08
CA TYR A 70 3.86 13.13 -1.40
C TYR A 70 3.60 11.66 -1.01
N TYR A 71 3.44 11.41 0.29
CA TYR A 71 3.17 10.09 0.86
C TYR A 71 1.68 9.71 0.88
N HIS A 72 1.29 8.60 0.23
CA HIS A 72 -0.10 8.13 0.19
C HIS A 72 -0.41 7.00 1.17
N GLY A 73 0.61 6.29 1.67
CA GLY A 73 0.45 5.21 2.64
C GLY A 73 1.12 3.90 2.24
N PRO A 74 0.95 2.83 3.05
CA PRO A 74 1.45 1.49 2.73
C PRO A 74 0.77 0.88 1.50
N CYS A 75 1.56 0.17 0.70
CA CYS A 75 1.15 -0.61 -0.46
C CYS A 75 1.25 -2.12 -0.11
N PRO A 76 0.15 -2.81 0.21
CA PRO A 76 0.20 -4.21 0.62
C PRO A 76 0.51 -5.18 -0.55
N PHE A 77 0.45 -4.73 -1.81
CA PHE A 77 0.66 -5.56 -2.99
C PHE A 77 1.22 -4.75 -4.18
N PRO A 78 2.55 -4.63 -4.35
CA PRO A 78 3.15 -4.03 -5.55
C PRO A 78 3.08 -4.94 -6.79
N SER A 79 2.44 -6.11 -6.67
CA SER A 79 2.30 -7.07 -7.77
C SER A 79 1.55 -6.45 -8.96
N ALA A 80 2.24 -6.38 -10.10
CA ALA A 80 1.74 -5.88 -11.39
C ALA A 80 0.39 -6.47 -11.83
N ALA A 81 -0.05 -7.60 -11.26
CA ALA A 81 -1.35 -8.21 -11.56
C ALA A 81 -2.55 -7.38 -11.06
N ASN A 82 -2.37 -6.56 -10.02
CA ASN A 82 -3.44 -5.81 -9.38
C ASN A 82 -3.45 -4.34 -9.84
N GLU A 83 -2.26 -3.78 -10.08
CA GLU A 83 -2.06 -2.45 -10.67
C GLU A 83 -2.58 -2.41 -12.10
N THR A 84 -2.22 -3.39 -12.94
CA THR A 84 -2.69 -3.42 -14.34
C THR A 84 -4.21 -3.51 -14.40
N GLY A 85 -4.84 -4.24 -13.47
CA GLY A 85 -6.30 -4.36 -13.40
C GLY A 85 -6.99 -3.05 -13.01
N CYS A 86 -6.65 -2.47 -11.85
CA CYS A 86 -7.29 -1.24 -11.37
C CYS A 86 -6.97 -0.03 -12.26
N VAL A 87 -5.70 0.12 -12.67
CA VAL A 87 -5.25 1.21 -13.56
C VAL A 87 -5.87 1.07 -14.96
N ALA A 88 -5.99 -0.14 -15.51
CA ALA A 88 -6.69 -0.33 -16.78
C ALA A 88 -8.18 0.03 -16.66
N LEU A 89 -8.83 -0.33 -15.56
CA LEU A 89 -10.24 0.02 -15.33
C LEU A 89 -10.43 1.54 -15.21
N ASP A 90 -9.56 2.26 -14.50
CA ASP A 90 -9.60 3.72 -14.39
C ASP A 90 -9.31 4.43 -15.73
N ASN A 91 -8.38 3.89 -16.52
CA ASN A 91 -8.11 4.36 -17.89
C ASN A 91 -9.33 4.15 -18.80
N ILE A 92 -10.02 3.00 -18.70
CA ILE A 92 -11.23 2.74 -19.47
C ILE A 92 -12.34 3.73 -19.10
N THR A 93 -12.56 3.99 -17.80
CA THR A 93 -13.52 5.00 -17.34
C THR A 93 -13.19 6.39 -17.87
N THR A 94 -11.92 6.79 -17.79
CA THR A 94 -11.46 8.10 -18.29
C THR A 94 -11.69 8.22 -19.80
N LEU A 95 -11.41 7.17 -20.56
CA LEU A 95 -11.61 7.15 -22.01
C LEU A 95 -13.10 7.13 -22.39
N THR A 96 -13.98 6.43 -21.66
CA THR A 96 -15.44 6.47 -21.93
C THR A 96 -16.05 7.83 -21.60
N GLU A 97 -15.54 8.54 -20.59
CA GLU A 97 -15.91 9.93 -20.31
C GLU A 97 -15.44 10.88 -21.41
N GLN A 98 -14.18 10.76 -21.83
CA GLN A 98 -13.62 11.59 -22.89
C GLN A 98 -14.36 11.36 -24.23
N ALA A 99 -14.71 10.11 -24.54
CA ALA A 99 -15.53 9.78 -25.70
C ALA A 99 -16.90 10.46 -25.64
N ARG A 100 -17.59 10.47 -24.49
CA ARG A 100 -18.85 11.20 -24.30
C ARG A 100 -18.68 12.70 -24.54
N LYS A 101 -17.64 13.32 -23.96
CA LYS A 101 -17.34 14.75 -24.14
C LYS A 101 -17.12 15.09 -25.61
N ASN A 102 -16.31 14.30 -26.31
CA ASN A 102 -16.00 14.52 -27.73
C ASN A 102 -17.25 14.40 -28.62
N ILE A 103 -18.11 13.40 -28.38
CA ILE A 103 -19.35 13.21 -29.14
C ILE A 103 -20.34 14.36 -28.87
N ALA A 104 -20.44 14.82 -27.62
CA ALA A 104 -21.32 15.93 -27.25
C ALA A 104 -20.88 17.27 -27.88
N ALA A 105 -19.57 17.49 -28.00
CA ALA A 105 -18.99 18.69 -28.60
C ALA A 105 -19.08 18.70 -30.14
N ALA A 106 -19.20 17.54 -30.79
CA ALA A 106 -19.26 17.44 -32.25
C ALA A 106 -20.63 17.90 -32.81
N SER A 107 -20.62 19.02 -33.52
CA SER A 107 -21.79 19.58 -34.22
C SER A 107 -22.41 18.54 -35.16
N GLY A 108 -23.70 18.22 -34.96
CA GLY A 108 -24.43 17.28 -35.83
C GLY A 108 -24.36 15.80 -35.40
N ALA A 109 -23.66 15.46 -34.31
CA ALA A 109 -23.48 14.08 -33.88
C ALA A 109 -24.70 13.45 -33.17
N ARG A 110 -25.89 14.07 -33.13
CA ARG A 110 -27.05 13.54 -32.36
C ARG A 110 -27.44 12.10 -32.70
N LYS A 111 -27.42 11.73 -33.99
CA LYS A 111 -27.73 10.35 -34.42
C LYS A 111 -26.64 9.37 -33.98
N MET A 112 -25.39 9.80 -34.03
CA MET A 112 -24.23 9.00 -33.59
C MET A 112 -24.21 8.85 -32.07
N ALA A 113 -24.48 9.92 -31.32
CA ALA A 113 -24.62 9.89 -29.86
C ALA A 113 -25.70 8.91 -29.40
N LYS A 114 -26.86 8.91 -30.07
CA LYS A 114 -27.96 7.97 -29.78
C LYS A 114 -27.56 6.50 -29.99
N ALA A 115 -26.67 6.23 -30.95
CA ALA A 115 -26.17 4.88 -31.22
C ALA A 115 -25.01 4.47 -30.29
N VAL A 116 -24.09 5.39 -29.96
CA VAL A 116 -22.84 5.09 -29.24
C VAL A 116 -23.00 5.12 -27.73
N PHE A 117 -23.82 6.01 -27.17
CA PHE A 117 -23.97 6.16 -25.72
C PHE A 117 -24.44 4.90 -24.99
N PRO A 118 -25.35 4.07 -25.54
CA PRO A 118 -25.71 2.79 -24.92
C PRO A 118 -24.51 1.84 -24.76
N PHE A 119 -23.57 1.83 -25.71
CA PHE A 119 -22.36 0.99 -25.62
C PHE A 119 -21.38 1.51 -24.56
N LEU A 120 -21.21 2.84 -24.44
CA LEU A 120 -20.38 3.43 -23.38
C LEU A 120 -20.96 3.13 -21.99
N ALA A 121 -22.29 3.19 -21.84
CA ALA A 121 -22.96 2.81 -20.60
C ALA A 121 -22.84 1.32 -20.26
N GLU A 122 -22.77 0.46 -21.28
CA GLU A 122 -22.50 -0.98 -21.09
C GLU A 122 -21.06 -1.21 -20.61
N ILE A 123 -20.09 -0.52 -21.20
CA ILE A 123 -18.68 -0.58 -20.78
C ILE A 123 -18.55 -0.15 -19.32
N ASP A 124 -19.19 0.95 -18.91
CA ASP A 124 -19.17 1.39 -17.50
C ASP A 124 -19.70 0.30 -16.57
N ARG A 125 -20.79 -0.37 -16.95
CA ARG A 125 -21.39 -1.43 -16.14
C ARG A 125 -20.45 -2.62 -15.98
N GLN A 126 -19.76 -3.01 -17.06
CA GLN A 126 -18.78 -4.10 -17.03
C GLN A 126 -17.55 -3.72 -16.20
N VAL A 127 -17.08 -2.47 -16.29
CA VAL A 127 -15.99 -1.96 -15.45
C VAL A 127 -16.36 -1.99 -13.97
N ILE A 128 -17.57 -1.56 -13.61
CA ILE A 128 -18.07 -1.63 -12.22
C ILE A 128 -18.17 -3.08 -11.75
N ALA A 129 -18.70 -3.99 -12.57
CA ALA A 129 -18.79 -5.41 -12.23
C ALA A 129 -17.40 -6.03 -12.02
N ALA A 130 -16.42 -5.70 -12.88
CA ALA A 130 -15.04 -6.14 -12.75
C ALA A 130 -14.40 -5.60 -11.46
N ARG A 131 -14.56 -4.30 -11.18
CA ARG A 131 -14.07 -3.69 -9.93
C ARG A 131 -14.68 -4.35 -8.70
N ASN A 132 -15.97 -4.65 -8.70
CA ASN A 132 -16.66 -5.31 -7.60
C ASN A 132 -16.30 -6.81 -7.46
N SER A 133 -15.74 -7.42 -8.50
CA SER A 133 -15.23 -8.80 -8.46
C SER A 133 -13.82 -8.90 -7.88
N ILE A 134 -13.12 -7.77 -7.69
CA ILE A 134 -11.85 -7.74 -6.97
C ILE A 134 -12.17 -8.00 -5.49
N PRO A 135 -11.69 -9.10 -4.91
CA PRO A 135 -11.97 -9.39 -3.51
C PRO A 135 -11.29 -8.35 -2.62
N VAL A 136 -12.09 -7.42 -2.08
CA VAL A 136 -11.65 -6.52 -1.02
C VAL A 136 -11.78 -7.27 0.29
N LEU A 137 -10.67 -7.44 1.00
CA LEU A 137 -10.69 -7.99 2.34
C LEU A 137 -11.51 -7.06 3.24
N THR A 138 -12.56 -7.59 3.85
CA THR A 138 -13.32 -6.85 4.87
C THR A 138 -12.42 -6.56 6.07
N PRO A 139 -12.70 -5.50 6.85
CA PRO A 139 -11.97 -5.26 8.10
C PRO A 139 -11.92 -6.49 9.04
N ALA A 140 -12.98 -7.30 9.04
CA ALA A 140 -13.04 -8.56 9.79
C ALA A 140 -12.08 -9.63 9.26
N GLN A 141 -12.01 -9.81 7.93
CA GLN A 141 -11.05 -10.74 7.30
C GLN A 141 -9.61 -10.29 7.52
N ILE A 142 -9.33 -8.98 7.44
CA ILE A 142 -8.02 -8.42 7.78
C ILE A 142 -7.70 -8.70 9.25
N ALA A 143 -8.64 -8.47 10.16
CA ALA A 143 -8.45 -8.73 11.59
C ALA A 143 -8.20 -10.23 11.88
N GLU A 144 -8.89 -11.13 11.18
CA GLU A 144 -8.69 -12.58 11.29
C GLU A 144 -7.32 -13.00 10.76
N MET A 145 -6.90 -12.47 9.60
CA MET A 145 -5.57 -12.72 9.05
C MET A 145 -4.47 -12.23 9.99
N LEU A 146 -4.60 -11.02 10.54
CA LEU A 146 -3.68 -10.46 11.52
C LEU A 146 -3.64 -11.27 12.82
N ALA A 147 -4.80 -11.75 13.29
CA ALA A 147 -4.86 -12.63 14.47
C ALA A 147 -4.12 -13.95 14.24
N GLY A 148 -4.29 -14.54 13.04
CA GLY A 148 -3.57 -15.74 12.63
C GLY A 148 -2.06 -15.52 12.59
N GLU A 149 -1.61 -14.39 12.06
CA GLU A 149 -0.18 -14.04 12.01
C GLU A 149 0.41 -13.82 13.40
N ARG A 150 -0.28 -13.08 14.28
CA ARG A 150 0.12 -12.93 15.69
C ARG A 150 0.28 -14.29 16.38
N GLY A 151 -0.62 -15.23 16.11
CA GLY A 151 -0.53 -16.60 16.61
C GLY A 151 0.70 -17.35 16.09
N ARG A 152 1.06 -17.19 14.80
CA ARG A 152 2.28 -17.77 14.23
C ARG A 152 3.55 -17.17 14.84
N CYS A 153 3.61 -15.85 14.99
CA CYS A 153 4.72 -15.18 15.65
C CYS A 153 4.91 -15.67 17.10
N ALA A 154 3.83 -15.75 17.88
CA ALA A 154 3.90 -16.27 19.25
C ALA A 154 4.43 -17.70 19.31
N LYS A 155 3.96 -18.60 18.42
CA LYS A 155 4.45 -19.97 18.35
C LYS A 155 5.92 -20.08 17.95
N ALA A 156 6.37 -19.20 17.04
CA ALA A 156 7.78 -19.16 16.67
C ALA A 156 8.66 -18.82 17.88
N ILE A 157 8.22 -17.87 18.72
CA ILE A 157 8.93 -17.50 19.95
C ILE A 157 8.94 -18.65 20.96
N GLU A 158 7.80 -19.32 21.18
CA GLU A 158 7.72 -20.52 22.04
C GLU A 158 8.69 -21.61 21.57
N PHE A 159 8.74 -21.86 20.25
CA PHE A 159 9.69 -22.80 19.67
C PHE A 159 11.16 -22.41 19.93
N PHE A 160 11.50 -21.12 19.77
CA PHE A 160 12.86 -20.65 20.06
C PHE A 160 13.23 -20.79 21.53
N GLU A 161 12.30 -20.48 22.44
CA GLU A 161 12.47 -20.66 23.88
C GLU A 161 12.79 -22.11 24.24
N GLU A 162 11.96 -23.06 23.81
CA GLU A 162 12.12 -24.49 24.13
C GLU A 162 13.40 -25.11 23.58
N ASN A 163 13.87 -24.66 22.41
CA ASN A 163 14.98 -25.31 21.69
C ASN A 163 16.35 -24.67 21.94
N TYR A 164 16.40 -23.39 22.30
CA TYR A 164 17.67 -22.64 22.36
C TYR A 164 17.98 -22.06 23.73
N PHE A 165 16.97 -21.85 24.59
CA PHE A 165 17.18 -21.29 25.91
C PHE A 165 16.83 -22.33 26.97
N GLY A 166 17.81 -22.73 27.79
CA GLY A 166 17.52 -23.46 29.02
C GLY A 166 16.71 -22.58 29.99
N ALA A 167 16.21 -23.17 31.08
CA ALA A 167 15.37 -22.53 32.10
C ALA A 167 16.07 -21.42 32.93
N SER A 168 16.71 -20.46 32.27
CA SER A 168 17.31 -19.25 32.85
C SER A 168 16.57 -17.99 32.39
N ASP A 169 17.01 -16.83 32.90
CA ASP A 169 16.36 -15.51 32.82
C ASP A 169 15.89 -15.03 31.44
N GLY A 170 16.30 -15.66 30.34
CA GLY A 170 15.79 -15.38 28.98
C GLY A 170 14.32 -15.80 28.75
N SER A 171 13.81 -16.74 29.55
CA SER A 171 12.44 -17.26 29.45
C SER A 171 11.37 -16.18 29.74
N ASN A 172 11.60 -15.32 30.73
CA ASN A 172 10.61 -14.31 31.13
C ASN A 172 10.39 -13.24 30.04
N ALA A 173 11.46 -12.77 29.38
CA ALA A 173 11.35 -11.77 28.32
C ALA A 173 10.65 -12.32 27.06
N LEU A 174 10.83 -13.61 26.75
CA LEU A 174 10.15 -14.27 25.63
C LEU A 174 8.67 -14.46 25.92
N GLN A 175 8.31 -14.84 27.15
CA GLN A 175 6.92 -14.94 27.60
C GLN A 175 6.19 -13.59 27.60
N ASP A 176 6.87 -12.51 28.01
CA ASP A 176 6.34 -11.15 27.91
C ASP A 176 6.10 -10.73 26.46
N ALA A 177 7.04 -11.03 25.56
CA ALA A 177 6.89 -10.75 24.12
C ALA A 177 5.71 -11.54 23.51
N ILE A 178 5.52 -12.81 23.90
CA ILE A 178 4.36 -13.62 23.49
C ILE A 178 3.06 -12.97 23.98
N GLY A 179 3.02 -12.51 25.24
CA GLY A 179 1.85 -11.84 25.82
C GLY A 179 1.50 -10.55 25.08
N ILE A 180 2.51 -9.73 24.74
CA ILE A 180 2.34 -8.50 23.96
C ILE A 180 1.81 -8.83 22.56
N ILE A 181 2.43 -9.78 21.84
CA ILE A 181 1.98 -10.17 20.51
C ILE A 181 0.54 -10.67 20.52
N ARG A 182 0.15 -11.46 21.53
CA ARG A 182 -1.22 -11.96 21.68
C ARG A 182 -2.24 -10.88 22.02
N SER A 183 -1.82 -9.80 22.67
CA SER A 183 -2.68 -8.68 23.09
C SER A 183 -2.74 -7.51 22.09
N LEU A 184 -1.86 -7.47 21.09
CA LEU A 184 -1.91 -6.47 20.02
C LEU A 184 -3.28 -6.45 19.33
N GLY A 185 -3.98 -5.32 19.43
CA GLY A 185 -5.29 -5.11 18.83
C GLY A 185 -6.49 -5.54 19.69
N ALA A 186 -6.28 -6.02 20.91
CA ALA A 186 -7.32 -6.02 21.93
C ALA A 186 -7.53 -4.56 22.38
N ALA A 187 -8.73 -4.02 22.19
CA ALA A 187 -9.08 -2.72 22.76
C ALA A 187 -8.99 -2.80 24.31
N PRO A 188 -8.60 -1.71 25.00
CA PRO A 188 -8.65 -1.66 26.47
C PRO A 188 -10.07 -1.87 27.02
#